data_AF-A0A5K1I529-F1
#
_entry.id   AF-A0A5K1I529-F1
#
_cell.length_a   1.000
_cell.length_b   1.000
_cell.length_c   1.000
_cell.angle_alpha   90.00
_cell.angle_beta   90.00
_cell.angle_gamma   90.00
#
_symmetry.space_group_name_H-M   'P 1'
#
loop_
_entity.id
_entity.type
_entity.pdbx_description
1 polymer ?
#
loop_
_entity_poly.entity_id
_entity_poly.type
_entity_poly.pdbx_seq_one_letter_code
_entity_poly.pdbx_strand_id
1 'polypeptide(L)'
;MITLAEAKLHLRLITDLTDADSYTAEDAHIQGLISAAYRHAEAVTRTTLERRSKTLVLDGFPAGSQAIELPWTPVEAVESLEYVDPDGIEQSLAAETLRLDTRPIYPRLAPQWGSLWPATTDEPECVSITATAGAAELPADIRAALLLLVGHFYENREAVVIGTISSAIPFSVETLLAPYVIHSVG
;
A
#
# COMPACT_ATOMS: atom_id res chain seq x y z
N MET A 1 8.09 4.56 -6.97
CA MET A 1 6.86 4.81 -7.76
C MET A 1 7.21 4.74 -9.25
N ILE A 2 6.31 4.24 -10.10
CA ILE A 2 6.45 4.32 -11.56
C ILE A 2 5.96 5.69 -12.02
N THR A 3 6.80 6.40 -12.78
CA THR A 3 6.45 7.70 -13.34
C THR A 3 5.73 7.55 -14.68
N LEU A 4 5.01 8.61 -15.07
CA LEU A 4 4.32 8.66 -16.34
C LEU A 4 5.30 8.59 -17.54
N ALA A 5 6.48 9.19 -17.41
CA ALA A 5 7.54 9.09 -18.43
C ALA A 5 8.07 7.65 -18.59
N GLU A 6 8.30 6.93 -17.48
CA GLU A 6 8.70 5.52 -17.52
C GLU A 6 7.62 4.64 -18.19
N ALA A 7 6.35 4.89 -17.89
CA ALA A 7 5.24 4.17 -18.53
C ALA A 7 5.15 4.49 -20.03
N LYS A 8 5.27 5.77 -20.43
CA LYS A 8 5.32 6.17 -21.85
C LYS A 8 6.47 5.51 -22.60
N LEU A 9 7.65 5.44 -21.98
CA LEU A 9 8.82 4.80 -22.57
C LEU A 9 8.56 3.30 -22.78
N HIS A 10 7.95 2.63 -21.78
CA HIS A 10 7.58 1.22 -21.89
C HIS A 10 6.57 0.96 -23.02
N LEU A 11 5.58 1.84 -23.17
CA LEU A 11 4.57 1.81 -24.23
C LEU A 11 5.10 2.25 -25.60
N ARG A 12 6.38 2.65 -25.69
CA ARG A 12 7.03 3.16 -26.92
C ARG A 12 6.36 4.42 -27.48
N LEU A 13 5.76 5.23 -26.62
CA LEU A 13 5.15 6.52 -26.97
C LEU A 13 6.19 7.65 -27.01
N ILE A 14 7.30 7.45 -26.29
CA ILE A 14 8.49 8.32 -26.30
C ILE A 14 9.72 7.44 -26.56
N THR A 15 10.80 8.06 -27.06
CA THR A 15 12.05 7.33 -27.36
C THR A 15 13.07 7.45 -26.21
N ASP A 16 13.06 8.57 -25.48
CA ASP A 16 13.91 8.81 -24.32
C ASP A 16 13.13 9.58 -23.24
N LEU A 17 13.59 9.51 -21.99
CA LEU A 17 12.98 10.19 -20.83
C LEU A 17 13.05 11.72 -20.94
N THR A 18 13.93 12.26 -21.78
CA THR A 18 13.99 13.71 -22.07
C THR A 18 12.73 14.22 -22.77
N ASP A 19 11.98 13.34 -23.43
CA ASP A 19 10.75 13.68 -24.15
C ASP A 19 9.49 13.49 -23.28
N ALA A 20 9.61 13.54 -21.95
CA ALA A 20 8.51 13.28 -21.02
C ALA A 20 7.23 14.10 -21.29
N ASP A 21 7.41 15.33 -21.77
CA ASP A 21 6.32 16.28 -22.11
C ASP A 21 5.72 16.04 -23.51
N SER A 22 6.19 15.03 -24.24
CA SER A 22 5.60 14.60 -25.51
C SER A 22 4.42 13.67 -25.31
N TYR A 23 3.52 13.62 -26.29
CA TYR A 23 2.34 12.73 -26.31
C TYR A 23 1.46 12.87 -25.05
N THR A 24 0.97 14.08 -24.77
CA THR A 24 0.21 14.38 -23.55
C THR A 24 -1.28 14.02 -23.63
N ALA A 25 -1.80 13.70 -24.82
CA ALA A 25 -3.22 13.45 -25.04
C ALA A 25 -3.75 12.24 -24.25
N GLU A 26 -2.91 11.24 -23.97
CA GLU A 26 -3.29 10.02 -23.25
C GLU A 26 -2.74 9.97 -21.81
N ASP A 27 -2.16 11.06 -21.30
CA ASP A 27 -1.53 11.09 -19.97
C ASP A 27 -2.49 10.70 -18.85
N ALA A 28 -3.70 11.26 -18.88
CA ALA A 28 -4.75 10.93 -17.91
C ALA A 28 -5.13 9.44 -17.96
N HIS A 29 -5.13 8.85 -19.16
CA HIS A 29 -5.44 7.44 -19.33
C HIS A 29 -4.30 6.56 -18.79
N ILE A 30 -3.04 6.85 -19.18
CA ILE A 30 -1.85 6.13 -18.71
C ILE A 30 -1.73 6.20 -17.18
N GLN A 31 -2.01 7.36 -16.58
CA GLN A 31 -2.03 7.51 -15.12
C GLN A 31 -3.08 6.60 -14.46
N GLY A 32 -4.25 6.46 -15.09
CA GLY A 32 -5.28 5.52 -14.67
C GLY A 32 -4.83 4.06 -14.75
N LEU A 33 -4.10 3.70 -15.82
CA LEU A 33 -3.55 2.35 -15.99
C LEU A 33 -2.45 2.04 -14.97
N ILE A 34 -1.56 2.98 -14.67
CA ILE A 34 -0.57 2.85 -13.59
C ILE A 34 -1.28 2.58 -12.28
N SER A 35 -2.29 3.39 -11.94
CA SER A 35 -3.09 3.21 -10.71
C SER A 35 -3.78 1.83 -10.66
N ALA A 36 -4.29 1.35 -11.79
CA ALA A 36 -4.90 0.02 -11.90
C ALA A 36 -3.87 -1.11 -11.71
N ALA A 37 -2.69 -0.98 -12.31
CA ALA A 37 -1.60 -1.94 -12.16
C ALA A 37 -1.13 -2.03 -10.70
N TYR A 38 -0.99 -0.89 -10.02
CA TYR A 38 -0.68 -0.85 -8.59
C TYR A 38 -1.76 -1.55 -7.75
N ARG A 39 -3.04 -1.24 -7.96
CA ARG A 39 -4.14 -1.90 -7.25
C ARG A 39 -4.15 -3.41 -7.47
N HIS A 40 -3.87 -3.85 -8.69
CA HIS A 40 -3.78 -5.27 -9.01
C HIS A 40 -2.62 -5.94 -8.27
N ALA A 41 -1.42 -5.37 -8.35
CA ALA A 41 -0.25 -5.91 -7.66
C ALA A 41 -0.44 -5.94 -6.14
N GLU A 42 -0.93 -4.85 -5.53
CA GLU A 42 -1.25 -4.79 -4.09
C GLU A 42 -2.30 -5.82 -3.67
N ALA A 43 -3.31 -6.09 -4.52
CA ALA A 43 -4.33 -7.10 -4.24
C ALA A 43 -3.76 -8.53 -4.27
N VAL A 44 -2.83 -8.81 -5.18
CA VAL A 44 -2.16 -10.11 -5.30
C VAL A 44 -1.18 -10.32 -4.14
N THR A 45 -0.32 -9.33 -3.88
CA THR A 45 0.74 -9.47 -2.86
C THR A 45 0.22 -9.28 -1.43
N ARG A 46 -0.93 -8.61 -1.27
CA ARG A 46 -1.47 -8.13 0.02
C ARG A 46 -0.53 -7.16 0.74
N THR A 47 0.31 -6.48 -0.01
CA THR A 47 1.24 -5.46 0.50
C THR A 47 0.87 -4.10 -0.05
N THR A 48 1.19 -3.05 0.70
CA THR A 48 1.17 -1.69 0.21
C THR A 48 2.48 -1.44 -0.54
N LEU A 49 2.41 -1.14 -1.84
CA LEU A 49 3.62 -0.96 -2.67
C LEU A 49 4.03 0.50 -2.77
N GLU A 50 3.05 1.40 -2.80
CA GLU A 50 3.28 2.84 -2.81
C GLU A 50 3.29 3.37 -1.38
N ARG A 51 4.33 4.13 -1.03
CA ARG A 51 4.41 4.82 0.26
C ARG A 51 3.25 5.83 0.39
N ARG A 52 2.39 5.62 1.37
CA ARG A 52 1.26 6.50 1.70
C ARG A 52 0.91 6.44 3.17
N SER A 53 0.42 7.55 3.69
CA SER A 53 -0.14 7.61 5.04
C SER A 53 -1.50 6.89 5.05
N LYS A 54 -1.71 6.03 6.04
CA LYS A 54 -2.97 5.31 6.27
C LYS A 54 -3.38 5.46 7.72
N THR A 55 -4.68 5.57 7.93
CA THR A 55 -5.28 5.74 9.25
C THR A 55 -6.11 4.51 9.61
N LEU A 56 -5.87 3.97 10.80
CA LEU A 56 -6.64 2.90 11.42
C LEU A 56 -7.42 3.51 12.57
N VAL A 57 -8.74 3.33 12.53
CA VAL A 57 -9.65 3.77 13.60
C VAL A 57 -10.11 2.55 14.37
N LEU A 58 -10.06 2.63 15.70
CA LEU A 58 -10.49 1.57 16.62
C LEU A 58 -11.44 2.15 17.67
N ASP A 59 -12.31 1.29 18.20
CA ASP A 59 -13.26 1.64 19.28
C ASP A 59 -12.61 1.70 20.67
N GLY A 60 -11.31 1.42 20.76
CA GLY A 60 -10.56 1.44 22.02
C GLY A 60 -9.24 0.68 21.93
N PHE A 61 -8.38 0.87 22.94
CA PHE A 61 -7.16 0.08 23.05
C PHE A 61 -7.44 -1.35 23.55
N PRO A 62 -6.63 -2.33 23.11
CA PRO A 62 -6.73 -3.69 23.64
C PRO A 62 -6.28 -3.71 25.11
N ALA A 63 -6.78 -4.70 25.86
CA ALA A 63 -6.52 -4.77 27.30
C ALA A 63 -5.03 -4.88 27.63
N GLY A 64 -4.58 -4.07 28.59
CA GLY A 64 -3.23 -4.09 29.14
C GLY A 64 -2.17 -3.60 28.15
N SER A 65 -1.22 -4.47 27.80
CA SER A 65 -0.11 -4.18 26.87
C SER A 65 -0.17 -5.02 25.58
N GLN A 66 -1.34 -5.57 25.27
CA GLN A 66 -1.54 -6.35 24.06
C GLN A 66 -1.25 -5.50 22.81
N ALA A 67 -0.56 -6.10 21.84
CA ALA A 67 -0.21 -5.39 20.62
C ALA A 67 -1.42 -5.29 19.67
N ILE A 68 -1.54 -4.15 19.01
CA ILE A 68 -2.48 -3.87 17.92
C ILE A 68 -1.84 -4.33 16.63
N GLU A 69 -2.54 -5.15 15.85
CA GLU A 69 -2.09 -5.56 14.53
C GLU A 69 -2.50 -4.51 13.50
N LEU A 70 -1.53 -4.00 12.74
CA LEU A 70 -1.81 -3.05 11.67
C LEU A 70 -2.21 -3.84 10.42
N PRO A 71 -3.33 -3.49 9.76
CA PRO A 71 -3.85 -4.25 8.61
C PRO A 71 -3.06 -4.00 7.33
N TRP A 72 -2.04 -3.14 7.36
CA TRP A 72 -1.20 -2.80 6.23
C TRP A 72 0.22 -3.28 6.46
N THR A 73 0.91 -3.65 5.39
CA THR A 73 2.31 -4.06 5.42
C THR A 73 2.99 -3.69 4.10
N PRO A 74 4.26 -3.28 4.09
CA PRO A 74 5.10 -2.96 5.25
C PRO A 74 4.69 -1.63 5.90
N VAL A 75 4.93 -1.48 7.20
CA VAL A 75 4.76 -0.21 7.94
C VAL A 75 6.14 0.32 8.30
N GLU A 76 6.40 1.57 7.94
CA GLU A 76 7.71 2.19 8.15
C GLU A 76 7.77 2.94 9.48
N ALA A 77 6.78 3.78 9.74
CA ALA A 77 6.71 4.61 10.94
C ALA A 77 5.26 4.93 11.29
N VAL A 78 4.98 5.11 12.58
CA VAL A 78 3.74 5.71 13.07
C VAL A 78 3.94 7.22 13.07
N GLU A 79 3.03 7.95 12.43
CA GLU A 79 3.06 9.41 12.30
C GLU A 79 2.38 10.08 13.50
N SER A 80 1.18 9.60 13.84
CA SER A 80 0.45 10.05 15.01
C SER A 80 -0.39 8.93 15.59
N LEU A 81 -0.57 8.98 16.91
CA LEU A 81 -1.55 8.17 17.62
C LEU A 81 -2.35 9.10 18.52
N GLU A 82 -3.64 9.19 18.24
CA GLU A 82 -4.58 10.07 18.92
C GLU A 82 -5.66 9.20 19.57
N TYR A 83 -6.09 9.58 20.76
CA TYR A 83 -7.17 8.89 21.46
C TYR A 83 -7.97 9.84 22.33
N VAL A 84 -9.22 9.47 22.60
CA VAL A 84 -10.08 10.20 23.53
C VAL A 84 -10.02 9.54 24.89
N ASP A 85 -9.58 10.29 25.91
CA ASP A 85 -9.51 9.82 27.29
C ASP A 85 -10.91 9.68 27.93
N PRO A 86 -11.06 9.09 29.13
CA PRO A 86 -12.36 8.89 29.78
C PRO A 86 -13.08 10.20 30.16
N ASP A 87 -12.37 11.33 30.15
CA ASP A 87 -12.94 12.66 30.40
C ASP A 87 -13.44 13.33 29.10
N GLY A 88 -13.33 12.64 27.96
CA GLY A 88 -13.77 13.10 26.65
C GLY A 88 -12.77 14.06 25.98
N ILE A 89 -11.52 14.06 26.41
CA ILE A 89 -10.47 14.96 25.90
C ILE A 89 -9.59 14.21 24.91
N GLU A 90 -9.33 14.83 23.77
CA GLU A 90 -8.37 14.32 22.78
C GLU A 90 -6.94 14.43 23.33
N GLN A 91 -6.26 13.29 23.37
CA GLN A 91 -4.88 13.14 23.79
C GLN A 91 -4.06 12.55 22.63
N SER A 92 -2.77 12.87 22.61
CA SER A 92 -1.82 12.31 21.66
C SER A 92 -0.75 11.50 22.38
N LEU A 93 -0.50 10.28 21.92
CA LEU A 93 0.60 9.44 22.39
C LEU A 93 1.84 9.74 21.55
N ALA A 94 2.91 10.13 22.23
CA ALA A 94 4.20 10.38 21.60
C ALA A 94 4.79 9.05 21.07
N ALA A 95 5.43 9.10 19.90
CA ALA A 95 5.95 7.91 19.22
C ALA A 95 7.00 7.16 20.07
N GLU A 96 7.70 7.85 20.98
CA GLU A 96 8.71 7.25 21.87
C GLU A 96 8.09 6.33 22.92
N THR A 97 6.81 6.52 23.26
CA THR A 97 6.06 5.66 24.18
C THR A 97 5.59 4.36 23.52
N LEU A 98 5.74 4.28 22.20
CA LEU A 98 5.26 3.19 21.37
C LEU A 98 6.43 2.35 20.85
N ARG A 99 6.15 1.07 20.65
CA ARG A 99 7.05 0.12 20.01
C ARG A 99 6.37 -0.41 18.76
N LEU A 100 6.89 0.02 17.61
CA LEU A 100 6.51 -0.52 16.31
C LEU A 100 7.36 -1.73 15.98
N ASP A 101 6.71 -2.86 15.73
CA ASP A 101 7.31 -4.06 15.17
C ASP A 101 7.18 -4.01 13.65
N THR A 102 8.30 -3.72 12.98
CA THR A 102 8.38 -3.54 11.51
C THR A 102 8.56 -4.85 10.75
N ARG A 103 8.25 -5.99 11.37
CA ARG A 103 8.26 -7.28 10.66
C ARG A 103 7.41 -7.21 9.38
N PRO A 104 7.88 -7.83 8.28
CA PRO A 104 7.23 -7.69 6.97
C PRO A 104 5.85 -8.38 6.89
N ILE A 105 5.51 -9.21 7.87
CA ILE A 105 4.24 -9.93 7.91
C ILE A 105 3.62 -9.67 9.28
N TYR A 106 2.41 -9.09 9.28
CA TYR A 106 1.66 -8.66 10.46
C TYR A 106 2.43 -7.68 11.37
N PRO A 107 2.68 -6.44 10.93
CA PRO A 107 3.30 -5.42 11.76
C PRO A 107 2.41 -5.12 12.97
N ARG A 108 3.04 -4.94 14.13
CA ARG A 108 2.35 -4.81 15.41
C ARG A 108 2.79 -3.55 16.13
N LEU A 109 1.83 -2.85 16.72
CA LEU A 109 2.06 -1.68 17.55
C LEU A 109 1.75 -2.03 18.99
N ALA A 110 2.70 -1.81 19.90
CA ALA A 110 2.54 -2.06 21.32
C ALA A 110 3.04 -0.86 22.13
N PRO A 111 2.61 -0.66 23.38
CA PRO A 111 3.24 0.32 24.24
C PRO A 111 4.65 -0.16 24.60
N GLN A 112 5.49 0.75 25.09
CA GLN A 112 6.83 0.39 25.54
C GLN A 112 6.79 -0.62 26.71
N TRP A 113 7.89 -1.37 26.88
CA TRP A 113 7.97 -2.41 27.90
C TRP A 113 7.69 -1.86 29.30
N GLY A 114 6.74 -2.47 30.00
CA GLY A 114 6.32 -2.07 31.34
C GLY A 114 5.20 -1.01 31.37
N SER A 115 4.80 -0.49 30.22
CA SER A 115 3.66 0.42 30.08
C SER A 115 2.40 -0.32 29.61
N LEU A 116 1.24 0.25 29.92
CA LEU A 116 -0.06 -0.21 29.45
C LEU A 116 -0.64 0.84 28.51
N TRP A 117 -1.59 0.45 27.67
CA TRP A 117 -2.39 1.43 26.93
C TRP A 117 -3.17 2.32 27.91
N PRO A 118 -3.33 3.62 27.60
CA PRO A 118 -4.18 4.49 28.39
C PRO A 118 -5.63 4.05 28.29
N ALA A 119 -6.43 4.39 29.30
CA ALA A 119 -7.87 4.19 29.23
C ALA A 119 -8.46 5.13 28.16
N THR A 120 -9.43 4.62 27.41
CA THR A 120 -10.21 5.39 26.45
C THR A 120 -11.64 5.56 26.95
N THR A 121 -12.36 6.53 26.39
CA THR A 121 -13.81 6.61 26.56
C THR A 121 -14.49 5.38 25.92
N ASP A 122 -15.64 4.96 26.48
CA ASP A 122 -16.48 3.86 25.96
C ASP A 122 -17.32 4.31 24.73
N GLU A 123 -16.72 5.07 23.81
CA GLU A 123 -17.33 5.53 22.56
C GLU A 123 -16.63 4.87 21.36
N PRO A 124 -17.37 4.57 20.28
CA PRO A 124 -16.77 4.06 19.05
C PRO A 124 -15.80 5.09 18.45
N GLU A 125 -14.85 4.62 17.66
CA GLU A 125 -13.86 5.47 16.96
C GLU A 125 -12.96 6.34 17.88
N CYS A 126 -12.80 5.95 19.16
CA CYS A 126 -12.05 6.75 20.12
C CYS A 126 -10.51 6.67 19.98
N VAL A 127 -9.97 5.82 19.11
CA VAL A 127 -8.53 5.70 18.84
C VAL A 127 -8.26 5.82 17.35
N SER A 128 -7.37 6.74 16.98
CA SER A 128 -6.91 6.97 15.61
C SER A 128 -5.40 6.79 15.51
N ILE A 129 -4.95 5.86 14.67
CA ILE A 129 -3.54 5.55 14.43
C ILE A 129 -3.23 5.89 12.98
N THR A 130 -2.42 6.92 12.75
CA THR A 130 -1.91 7.26 11.42
C THR A 130 -0.47 6.78 11.28
N ALA A 131 -0.21 5.98 10.25
CA ALA A 131 1.10 5.42 9.98
C ALA A 131 1.45 5.50 8.49
N THR A 132 2.73 5.66 8.20
CA THR A 132 3.25 5.53 6.84
C THR A 132 3.37 4.04 6.49
N ALA A 133 2.58 3.58 5.53
CA ALA A 133 2.65 2.23 4.98
C ALA A 133 3.18 2.24 3.54
N GLY A 134 3.93 1.21 3.18
CA GLY A 134 4.51 1.03 1.85
C GLY A 134 6.04 1.01 1.85
N ALA A 135 6.60 0.54 0.74
CA ALA A 135 8.05 0.51 0.55
C ALA A 135 8.53 1.84 -0.04
N ALA A 136 9.64 2.37 0.49
CA ALA A 136 10.29 3.55 -0.08
C ALA A 136 10.81 3.27 -1.50
N GLU A 137 11.34 2.07 -1.72
CA GLU A 137 11.86 1.62 -3.00
C GLU A 137 11.11 0.37 -3.47
N LEU A 138 10.68 0.38 -4.73
CA LEU A 138 10.09 -0.80 -5.35
C LEU A 138 11.23 -1.72 -5.85
N PRO A 139 11.22 -3.01 -5.48
CA PRO A 139 12.10 -3.99 -6.10
C PRO A 139 11.97 -3.98 -7.63
N ALA A 140 13.07 -4.25 -8.32
CA ALA A 140 13.12 -4.27 -9.77
C ALA A 140 12.08 -5.22 -10.39
N ASP A 141 11.84 -6.36 -9.74
CA ASP A 141 10.87 -7.37 -10.17
C ASP A 141 9.43 -6.85 -10.14
N ILE A 142 9.04 -6.17 -9.05
CA ILE A 142 7.70 -5.55 -8.92
C ILE A 142 7.55 -4.42 -9.94
N ARG A 143 8.59 -3.61 -10.14
CA ARG A 143 8.59 -2.55 -11.16
C ARG A 143 8.36 -3.14 -12.55
N ALA A 144 9.05 -4.22 -12.90
CA ALA A 144 8.87 -4.90 -14.18
C ALA A 144 7.45 -5.48 -14.33
N ALA A 145 6.92 -6.11 -13.27
CA ALA A 145 5.56 -6.65 -13.26
C ALA A 145 4.50 -5.56 -13.50
N LEU A 146 4.64 -4.41 -12.84
CA LEU A 146 3.75 -3.27 -13.00
C LEU A 146 3.81 -2.67 -14.41
N LEU A 147 5.00 -2.54 -15.01
CA LEU A 147 5.13 -2.06 -16.39
C LEU A 147 4.47 -3.02 -17.39
N LEU A 148 4.66 -4.34 -17.21
CA LEU A 148 3.99 -5.36 -18.02
C LEU A 148 2.47 -5.28 -17.90
N LEU A 149 1.94 -5.04 -16.69
CA LEU A 149 0.50 -4.82 -16.47
C LEU A 149 0.00 -3.55 -17.18
N VAL A 150 0.75 -2.46 -17.10
CA VAL A 150 0.40 -1.21 -17.81
C VAL A 150 0.37 -1.42 -19.32
N GLY A 151 1.37 -2.09 -19.89
CA GLY A 151 1.39 -2.48 -21.30
C GLY A 151 0.19 -3.33 -21.68
N HIS A 152 -0.09 -4.35 -20.88
CA HIS A 152 -1.22 -5.24 -21.10
C HIS A 152 -2.57 -4.49 -21.08
N PHE A 153 -2.82 -3.64 -20.08
CA PHE A 153 -4.08 -2.88 -20.00
C PHE A 153 -4.20 -1.81 -21.10
N TYR A 154 -3.07 -1.26 -21.55
CA TYR A 154 -3.06 -0.28 -22.63
C TYR A 154 -3.46 -0.89 -23.97
N GLU A 155 -2.91 -2.07 -24.27
CA GLU A 155 -3.19 -2.83 -25.50
C GLU A 155 -4.58 -3.49 -25.48
N ASN A 156 -5.06 -3.91 -24.30
CA ASN A 156 -6.32 -4.63 -24.13
C ASN A 156 -7.36 -3.75 -23.42
N ARG A 157 -8.04 -2.87 -24.18
CA ARG A 157 -9.04 -1.92 -23.65
C ARG A 157 -10.44 -2.50 -23.47
N GLU A 158 -10.67 -3.73 -23.91
CA GLU A 158 -11.96 -4.44 -23.81
C GLU A 158 -11.82 -5.66 -22.91
N ALA A 159 -12.82 -5.90 -22.05
CA ALA A 159 -12.81 -7.04 -21.13
C ALA A 159 -12.96 -8.39 -21.84
N VAL A 160 -13.58 -8.42 -23.03
CA VAL A 160 -13.79 -9.62 -23.84
C VAL A 160 -13.67 -9.24 -25.31
N VAL A 161 -12.66 -9.77 -25.98
CA VAL A 161 -12.52 -9.69 -27.45
C VAL A 161 -13.07 -10.99 -28.03
N ILE A 162 -14.20 -10.92 -28.74
CA ILE A 162 -14.83 -12.11 -29.34
C ILE A 162 -13.97 -12.60 -30.52
N GLY A 163 -13.53 -13.86 -30.48
CA GLY A 163 -12.78 -14.51 -31.56
C GLY A 163 -11.28 -14.64 -31.32
N THR A 164 -10.77 -14.16 -30.17
CA THR A 164 -9.41 -14.44 -29.69
C THR A 164 -9.47 -15.18 -28.35
N ILE A 165 -8.39 -15.88 -28.01
CA ILE A 165 -8.19 -16.41 -26.66
C ILE A 165 -8.17 -15.19 -25.75
N SER A 166 -9.03 -15.11 -24.74
CA SER A 166 -9.00 -14.03 -23.74
C SER A 166 -7.56 -13.82 -23.30
N SER A 167 -7.04 -12.61 -23.48
CA SER A 167 -5.68 -12.26 -23.08
C SER A 167 -5.66 -12.21 -21.56
N ALA A 168 -5.46 -13.38 -20.95
CA ALA A 168 -5.22 -13.49 -19.52
C ALA A 168 -4.03 -12.63 -19.13
N ILE A 169 -4.00 -12.19 -17.88
CA ILE A 169 -2.85 -11.47 -17.33
C ILE A 169 -1.58 -12.30 -17.60
N PRO A 170 -0.50 -11.68 -18.11
CA PRO A 170 0.68 -12.44 -18.49
C PRO A 170 1.24 -13.24 -17.31
N PHE A 171 1.51 -14.54 -17.50
CA PHE A 171 2.10 -15.42 -16.48
C PHE A 171 3.41 -14.87 -15.88
N SER A 172 4.14 -14.07 -16.65
CA SER A 172 5.34 -13.37 -16.19
C SER A 172 5.05 -12.40 -15.04
N VAL A 173 3.88 -11.74 -15.02
CA VAL A 173 3.47 -10.85 -13.93
C VAL A 173 3.29 -11.65 -12.64
N GLU A 174 2.56 -12.76 -12.71
CA GLU A 174 2.36 -13.64 -11.54
C GLU A 174 3.68 -14.18 -11.00
N THR A 175 4.57 -14.61 -11.90
CA THR A 175 5.89 -15.14 -11.53
C THR A 175 6.76 -14.08 -10.83
N LEU A 176 6.73 -12.83 -11.31
CA LEU A 176 7.49 -11.73 -10.71
C LEU A 176 6.91 -11.29 -9.36
N LEU A 177 5.59 -11.37 -9.18
CA LEU A 177 4.93 -11.01 -7.92
C LEU A 177 4.98 -12.13 -6.87
N ALA A 178 5.08 -13.39 -7.28
CA ALA A 178 5.00 -14.57 -6.40
C ALA A 178 5.91 -14.51 -5.15
N PRO A 179 7.19 -14.06 -5.22
CA PRO A 179 8.06 -13.98 -4.05
C PRO A 179 7.60 -12.97 -3.00
N TYR A 180 6.77 -12.00 -3.38
CA TYR A 180 6.29 -10.91 -2.54
C TYR A 180 4.88 -11.15 -1.98
N VAL A 181 4.25 -12.28 -2.35
CA VAL A 181 2.93 -12.63 -1.85
C VAL A 181 2.99 -13.04 -0.39
N ILE A 182 2.23 -12.35 0.45
CA ILE A 182 2.05 -12.74 1.84
C ILE A 182 1.06 -13.90 1.89
N HIS A 183 1.61 -15.08 2.19
CA HIS A 183 0.82 -16.27 2.43
C HIS A 183 0.33 -16.24 3.88
N SER A 184 -0.99 -16.24 4.08
CA SER A 184 -1.57 -16.44 5.41
C SER A 184 -1.23 -17.85 5.86
N VAL A 185 -0.46 -17.97 6.92
CA VAL A 185 -0.22 -19.24 7.59
C VAL A 185 -1.37 -19.39 8.60
N GLY A 186 -2.31 -20.29 8.29
CA GLY A 186 -3.44 -20.63 9.17
C GLY A 186 -3.04 -21.54 10.32
#